data_AF-A0A1Y1VEV0-F1
#
_entry.id   AF-A0A1Y1VEV0-F1
#
_cell.length_a   1.000
_cell.length_b   1.000
_cell.length_c   1.000
_cell.angle_alpha   90.00
_cell.angle_beta   90.00
_cell.angle_gamma   90.00
#
_symmetry.space_group_name_H-M   'P 1'
#
loop_
_entity.id
_entity.type
_entity.pdbx_description
1 polymer ?
#
loop_
_entity_poly.entity_id
_entity_poly.type
_entity_poly.pdbx_seq_one_letter_code
_entity_poly.pdbx_strand_id
1 'polypeptide(L)'
;MPMTIASRNGYMYSYKNKLYLTWTNKPITVSAKSIIHYFTIDDKLRYISFFADFGPFNIAQVIKFCNLLNSKFKSDELKNKKFVLVSGPDNDRRANSAFLMCAYMLLAFNLTPEEAYRPIADIAYTFEPYRDAGYGPATYFITIKHCLQGLYKAIKTGLLDIESLDIEEYEYYEKVEHGDLNWITKKFIAFASPKERPTTHNMYPYDNQGNMGNLLQSDINTVSQQWFRNSNDVKMGNNKLLYPANTVDGIVKYFKENGVTSVVRLNNKLYDNRKFLEAGINHYEFYFPDGTIPPDNILFKFFDLCETNPGSIAIHCKAGLGRTGTLIGAYLMKTYKFLAAEVIAFLRLMRPGCVVGPQQNYLQR
;
A
#
# COMPACT_ATOMS: atom_id res chain seq x y z
N MET A 1 -33.06 18.48 -22.56
CA MET A 1 -31.74 18.47 -23.22
C MET A 1 -30.69 18.08 -22.20
N PRO A 2 -29.93 16.99 -22.41
CA PRO A 2 -28.82 16.67 -21.51
C PRO A 2 -27.76 17.76 -21.68
N MET A 3 -27.39 18.44 -20.60
CA MET A 3 -26.27 19.39 -20.63
C MET A 3 -25.01 18.64 -21.00
N THR A 4 -24.53 18.87 -22.23
CA THR A 4 -23.15 18.66 -22.64
C THR A 4 -22.25 19.41 -21.67
N ILE A 5 -21.56 18.66 -20.81
CA ILE A 5 -20.40 19.16 -20.09
C ILE A 5 -19.30 19.27 -21.15
N ALA A 6 -19.33 20.39 -21.86
CA ALA A 6 -18.48 20.64 -23.01
C ALA A 6 -17.03 20.78 -22.55
N SER A 7 -16.25 19.79 -22.96
CA SER A 7 -14.80 19.77 -23.08
C SER A 7 -14.22 21.09 -23.59
N ARG A 8 -13.35 21.72 -22.79
CA ARG A 8 -12.07 22.30 -23.26
C ARG A 8 -11.05 22.18 -22.12
N ASN A 9 -10.29 21.08 -22.15
CA ASN A 9 -9.12 20.73 -21.31
C ASN A 9 -9.38 20.21 -19.87
N GLY A 10 -10.04 19.05 -19.74
CA GLY A 10 -10.14 18.30 -18.48
C GLY A 10 -11.22 17.23 -18.60
N TYR A 11 -10.85 15.95 -18.65
CA TYR A 11 -11.77 14.89 -19.06
C TYR A 11 -12.63 14.42 -17.90
N MET A 12 -13.92 14.21 -18.19
CA MET A 12 -14.92 13.91 -17.17
C MET A 12 -15.56 12.52 -17.37
N TYR A 13 -15.35 11.62 -16.40
CA TYR A 13 -15.99 10.30 -16.31
C TYR A 13 -17.37 10.39 -15.62
N SER A 14 -18.34 9.48 -15.88
CA SER A 14 -19.60 9.35 -15.11
C SER A 14 -20.01 7.90 -14.81
N TYR A 15 -20.19 7.56 -13.52
CA TYR A 15 -20.85 6.33 -13.07
C TYR A 15 -22.32 6.59 -12.75
N LYS A 16 -23.23 5.86 -13.42
CA LYS A 16 -24.69 5.90 -13.18
C LYS A 16 -25.24 7.34 -13.00
N ASN A 17 -24.69 8.30 -13.73
CA ASN A 17 -25.01 9.72 -13.65
C ASN A 17 -24.82 10.40 -12.27
N LYS A 18 -24.15 9.77 -11.29
CA LYS A 18 -24.03 10.28 -9.91
C LYS A 18 -22.60 10.58 -9.46
N LEU A 19 -21.60 9.85 -9.96
CA LEU A 19 -20.19 10.01 -9.56
C LEU A 19 -19.32 10.28 -10.77
N TYR A 20 -18.48 11.30 -10.72
CA TYR A 20 -17.68 11.79 -11.84
C TYR A 20 -16.24 12.05 -11.41
N LEU A 21 -15.30 11.95 -12.34
CA LEU A 21 -13.89 12.32 -12.14
C LEU A 21 -13.50 13.36 -13.17
N THR A 22 -12.82 14.43 -12.77
CA THR A 22 -12.20 15.42 -13.67
C THR A 22 -10.86 15.90 -13.12
N TRP A 23 -10.11 16.65 -13.92
CA TRP A 23 -8.86 17.29 -13.52
C TRP A 23 -8.71 18.68 -14.10
N THR A 24 -8.11 19.58 -13.32
CA THR A 24 -7.92 20.99 -13.71
C THR A 24 -6.77 21.62 -12.93
N ASN A 25 -6.10 22.60 -13.54
CA ASN A 25 -5.17 23.50 -12.86
C ASN A 25 -5.82 24.83 -12.43
N LYS A 26 -7.11 25.01 -12.74
CA LYS A 26 -7.87 26.22 -12.42
C LYS A 26 -8.72 26.01 -11.16
N PRO A 27 -8.86 27.05 -10.32
CA PRO A 27 -9.82 27.02 -9.22
C PRO A 27 -11.23 26.70 -9.72
N ILE A 28 -11.94 25.86 -9.00
CA ILE A 28 -13.35 25.55 -9.27
C ILE A 28 -14.21 26.44 -8.39
N THR A 29 -14.95 27.34 -9.00
CA THR A 29 -15.97 28.14 -8.32
C THR A 29 -17.32 27.44 -8.43
N VAL A 30 -17.97 27.18 -7.30
CA VAL A 30 -19.26 26.47 -7.25
C VAL A 30 -20.31 27.41 -6.70
N SER A 31 -21.41 27.60 -7.44
CA SER A 31 -22.58 28.31 -6.94
C SER A 31 -23.20 27.55 -5.77
N ALA A 32 -23.69 28.26 -4.74
CA ALA A 32 -24.40 27.67 -3.61
C ALA A 32 -25.65 26.85 -4.03
N LYS A 33 -26.24 27.16 -5.19
CA LYS A 33 -27.39 26.43 -5.77
C LYS A 33 -26.99 25.26 -6.68
N SER A 34 -25.70 24.93 -6.77
CA SER A 34 -25.20 23.88 -7.65
C SER A 34 -25.73 22.50 -7.25
N ILE A 35 -26.24 21.75 -8.23
CA ILE A 35 -26.55 20.32 -8.09
C ILE A 35 -25.28 19.45 -8.09
N ILE A 36 -24.10 20.05 -8.21
CA ILE A 36 -22.81 19.38 -8.26
C ILE A 36 -22.03 19.70 -6.99
N HIS A 37 -21.59 18.65 -6.31
CA HIS A 37 -20.65 18.68 -5.20
C HIS A 37 -19.25 18.31 -5.70
N TYR A 38 -18.37 19.30 -5.81
CA TYR A 38 -16.96 19.08 -6.12
C TYR A 38 -16.17 18.76 -4.84
N PHE A 39 -15.21 17.85 -4.94
CA PHE A 39 -14.27 17.57 -3.86
C PHE A 39 -12.95 17.07 -4.42
N THR A 40 -11.88 17.19 -3.64
CA THR A 40 -10.55 16.68 -3.99
C THR A 40 -9.96 15.87 -2.83
N ILE A 41 -8.97 15.04 -3.16
CA ILE A 41 -8.16 14.27 -2.23
C ILE A 41 -6.67 14.66 -2.29
N ASP A 42 -6.26 15.55 -3.18
CA ASP A 42 -4.83 15.87 -3.43
C ASP A 42 -4.09 16.32 -2.16
N ASP A 43 -4.80 17.03 -1.29
CA ASP A 43 -4.26 17.55 -0.02
C ASP A 43 -4.52 16.59 1.17
N LYS A 44 -5.22 15.48 0.91
CA LYS A 44 -5.68 14.53 1.94
C LYS A 44 -4.99 13.19 1.86
N LEU A 45 -4.73 12.72 0.65
CA LEU A 45 -4.05 11.45 0.36
C LEU A 45 -2.84 11.78 -0.52
N ARG A 46 -1.65 11.47 -0.01
CA ARG A 46 -0.39 11.63 -0.75
C ARG A 46 0.35 10.31 -0.78
N TYR A 47 0.87 9.97 -1.95
CA TYR A 47 1.76 8.84 -2.10
C TYR A 47 3.17 9.29 -1.69
N ILE A 48 3.85 8.49 -0.88
CA ILE A 48 5.22 8.77 -0.45
C ILE A 48 6.15 8.00 -1.38
N SER A 49 6.75 8.72 -2.33
CA SER A 49 7.66 8.14 -3.32
C SER A 49 9.00 7.73 -2.71
N PHE A 50 9.52 6.57 -3.12
CA PHE A 50 10.90 6.19 -2.83
C PHE A 50 11.88 6.87 -3.80
N PHE A 51 11.48 6.96 -5.07
CA PHE A 51 12.21 7.67 -6.11
C PHE A 51 11.23 8.34 -7.09
N ALA A 52 11.04 7.76 -8.27
CA ALA A 52 10.14 8.25 -9.31
C ALA A 52 8.80 7.49 -9.35
N ASP A 53 8.62 6.49 -8.50
CA ASP A 53 7.34 5.83 -8.29
C ASP A 53 6.32 6.80 -7.70
N PHE A 54 5.09 6.78 -8.21
CA PHE A 54 4.04 7.71 -7.80
C PHE A 54 2.76 7.01 -7.35
N GLY A 55 2.73 5.68 -7.36
CA GLY A 55 1.54 4.90 -7.04
C GLY A 55 1.69 3.40 -7.37
N PRO A 56 0.59 2.64 -7.29
CA PRO A 56 -0.74 3.08 -6.86
C PRO A 56 -0.79 3.44 -5.37
N PHE A 57 -1.82 4.17 -4.94
CA PHE A 57 -2.13 4.34 -3.51
C PHE A 57 -2.28 2.99 -2.81
N ASN A 58 -1.85 2.91 -1.55
CA ASN A 58 -1.89 1.69 -0.76
C ASN A 58 -3.30 1.33 -0.27
N ILE A 59 -3.47 0.14 0.32
CA ILE A 59 -4.78 -0.38 0.75
C ILE A 59 -5.45 0.49 1.82
N ALA A 60 -4.69 1.05 2.76
CA ALA A 60 -5.23 1.98 3.77
C ALA A 60 -5.81 3.23 3.10
N GLN A 61 -5.13 3.78 2.10
CA GLN A 61 -5.60 4.93 1.33
C GLN A 61 -6.83 4.60 0.48
N VAL A 62 -6.89 3.39 -0.11
CA VAL A 62 -8.09 2.89 -0.79
C VAL A 62 -9.29 2.85 0.17
N ILE A 63 -9.12 2.29 1.37
CA ILE A 63 -10.20 2.20 2.37
C ILE A 63 -10.61 3.58 2.87
N LYS A 64 -9.66 4.48 3.16
CA LYS A 64 -9.94 5.87 3.54
C LYS A 64 -10.73 6.62 2.47
N PHE A 65 -10.41 6.41 1.19
CA PHE A 65 -11.20 6.96 0.08
C PHE A 65 -12.61 6.39 0.03
N CYS A 66 -12.78 5.07 0.21
CA CYS A 66 -14.10 4.45 0.27
C CYS A 66 -14.95 5.02 1.40
N ASN A 67 -14.36 5.19 2.60
CA ASN A 67 -15.03 5.80 3.75
C ASN A 67 -15.42 7.27 3.48
N LEU A 68 -14.54 8.04 2.83
CA LEU A 68 -14.82 9.40 2.41
C LEU A 68 -16.01 9.47 1.44
N LEU A 69 -16.05 8.62 0.42
CA LEU A 69 -17.17 8.60 -0.52
C LEU A 69 -18.47 8.12 0.14
N ASN A 70 -18.40 7.08 0.97
CA ASN A 70 -19.57 6.56 1.69
C ASN A 70 -20.17 7.60 2.63
N SER A 71 -19.35 8.37 3.36
CA SER A 71 -19.87 9.46 4.20
C SER A 71 -20.56 10.56 3.38
N LYS A 72 -20.06 10.86 2.18
CA LYS A 72 -20.72 11.78 1.24
C LYS A 72 -22.06 11.25 0.73
N PHE A 73 -22.13 9.97 0.37
CA PHE A 73 -23.39 9.35 -0.08
C PHE A 73 -24.44 9.26 1.03
N LYS A 74 -24.02 9.11 2.30
CA LYS A 74 -24.91 9.10 3.47
C LYS A 74 -25.37 10.50 3.92
N SER A 75 -24.75 11.57 3.45
CA SER A 75 -25.08 12.93 3.85
C SER A 75 -26.44 13.39 3.29
N ASP A 76 -27.35 13.76 4.16
CA ASP A 76 -28.65 14.33 3.79
C ASP A 76 -28.53 15.64 2.98
N GLU A 77 -27.51 16.44 3.26
CA GLU A 77 -27.21 17.68 2.54
C GLU A 77 -26.81 17.41 1.08
N LEU A 78 -26.13 16.28 0.84
CA LEU A 78 -25.56 15.93 -0.46
C LEU A 78 -26.39 14.91 -1.24
N LYS A 79 -27.48 14.38 -0.67
CA LYS A 79 -28.25 13.25 -1.22
C LYS A 79 -28.70 13.42 -2.69
N ASN A 80 -29.05 14.66 -3.05
CA ASN A 80 -29.53 15.05 -4.38
C ASN A 80 -28.43 15.62 -5.29
N LYS A 81 -27.18 15.70 -4.82
CA LYS A 81 -26.06 16.24 -5.59
C LYS A 81 -25.35 15.13 -6.38
N LYS A 82 -24.76 15.53 -7.51
CA LYS A 82 -23.77 14.75 -8.25
C LYS A 82 -22.39 14.98 -7.64
N PHE A 83 -21.63 13.93 -7.42
CA PHE A 83 -20.28 14.03 -6.85
C PHE A 83 -19.25 14.09 -7.97
N VAL A 84 -18.39 15.10 -7.96
CA VAL A 84 -17.26 15.22 -8.89
C VAL A 84 -15.97 15.22 -8.09
N LEU A 85 -15.20 14.13 -8.21
CA LEU A 85 -13.82 14.10 -7.77
C LEU A 85 -12.97 14.93 -8.73
N VAL A 86 -12.20 15.85 -8.19
CA VAL A 86 -11.30 16.73 -8.94
C VAL A 86 -9.88 16.44 -8.49
N SER A 87 -9.01 16.08 -9.43
CA SER A 87 -7.57 16.04 -9.20
C SER A 87 -6.86 17.24 -9.85
N GLY A 88 -5.63 17.50 -9.41
CA GLY A 88 -4.69 18.31 -10.16
C GLY A 88 -4.39 17.70 -11.54
N PRO A 89 -3.77 18.47 -12.45
CA PRO A 89 -3.49 18.05 -13.82
C PRO A 89 -2.31 17.06 -13.93
N ASP A 90 -1.53 16.91 -12.86
CA ASP A 90 -0.32 16.10 -12.85
C ASP A 90 -0.65 14.62 -13.06
N ASN A 91 0.22 13.91 -13.78
CA ASN A 91 -0.01 12.52 -14.20
C ASN A 91 -0.22 11.57 -13.02
N ASP A 92 0.51 11.79 -11.93
CA ASP A 92 0.41 11.04 -10.68
C ASP A 92 -0.97 11.19 -10.03
N ARG A 93 -1.43 12.43 -9.87
CA ARG A 93 -2.73 12.76 -9.26
C ARG A 93 -3.89 12.22 -10.09
N ARG A 94 -3.79 12.34 -11.42
CA ARG A 94 -4.80 11.83 -12.37
C ARG A 94 -4.92 10.32 -12.31
N ALA A 95 -3.80 9.60 -12.46
CA ALA A 95 -3.79 8.14 -12.45
C ALA A 95 -4.28 7.58 -11.11
N ASN A 96 -3.80 8.12 -9.99
CA ASN A 96 -4.21 7.68 -8.66
C ASN A 96 -5.68 8.00 -8.33
N SER A 97 -6.19 9.16 -8.76
CA SER A 97 -7.62 9.49 -8.60
C SER A 97 -8.52 8.56 -9.43
N ALA A 98 -8.11 8.25 -10.67
CA ALA A 98 -8.80 7.29 -11.51
C ALA A 98 -8.79 5.87 -10.91
N PHE A 99 -7.64 5.44 -10.37
CA PHE A 99 -7.52 4.17 -9.65
C PHE A 99 -8.47 4.10 -8.46
N LEU A 100 -8.48 5.10 -7.57
CA LEU A 100 -9.34 5.12 -6.39
C LEU A 100 -10.83 5.08 -6.74
N MET A 101 -11.23 5.80 -7.80
CA MET A 101 -12.60 5.75 -8.31
C MET A 101 -12.98 4.35 -8.78
N CYS A 102 -12.09 3.68 -9.52
CA CYS A 102 -12.33 2.31 -9.97
C CYS A 102 -12.32 1.30 -8.82
N ALA A 103 -11.39 1.44 -7.88
CA ALA A 103 -11.31 0.58 -6.69
C ALA A 103 -12.57 0.74 -5.82
N TYR A 104 -13.08 1.96 -5.65
CA TYR A 104 -14.36 2.19 -4.98
C TYR A 104 -15.50 1.49 -5.71
N MET A 105 -15.57 1.57 -7.04
CA MET A 105 -16.62 0.91 -7.81
C MET A 105 -16.57 -0.62 -7.67
N LEU A 106 -15.37 -1.18 -7.71
CA LEU A 106 -15.11 -2.60 -7.50
C LEU A 106 -15.59 -3.05 -6.11
N LEU A 107 -15.21 -2.33 -5.07
CA LEU A 107 -15.49 -2.70 -3.68
C LEU A 107 -16.94 -2.42 -3.26
N ALA A 108 -17.43 -1.20 -3.49
CA ALA A 108 -18.74 -0.76 -3.01
C ALA A 108 -19.91 -1.40 -3.77
N PHE A 109 -19.69 -1.83 -5.03
CA PHE A 109 -20.73 -2.44 -5.86
C PHE A 109 -20.41 -3.90 -6.23
N ASN A 110 -19.37 -4.50 -5.65
CA ASN A 110 -18.95 -5.89 -5.89
C ASN A 110 -18.81 -6.21 -7.40
N LEU A 111 -18.19 -5.29 -8.14
CA LEU A 111 -17.99 -5.42 -9.59
C LEU A 111 -16.75 -6.25 -9.90
N THR A 112 -16.70 -6.81 -11.12
CA THR A 112 -15.46 -7.36 -11.65
C THR A 112 -14.46 -6.24 -11.99
N PRO A 113 -13.15 -6.56 -12.12
CA PRO A 113 -12.16 -5.58 -12.58
C PRO A 113 -12.54 -4.95 -13.92
N GLU A 114 -13.06 -5.74 -14.86
CA GLU A 114 -13.51 -5.28 -16.17
C GLU A 114 -14.66 -4.27 -16.05
N GLU A 115 -15.65 -4.57 -15.22
CA GLU A 115 -16.81 -3.69 -15.01
C GLU A 115 -16.45 -2.39 -14.30
N ALA A 116 -15.55 -2.45 -13.31
CA ALA A 116 -15.07 -1.27 -12.58
C ALA A 116 -14.14 -0.40 -13.44
N TYR A 117 -13.39 -1.01 -14.37
CA TYR A 117 -12.45 -0.32 -15.26
C TYR A 117 -13.10 0.22 -16.55
N ARG A 118 -14.10 -0.49 -17.09
CA ARG A 118 -14.86 -0.12 -18.31
C ARG A 118 -15.16 1.38 -18.41
N PRO A 119 -15.55 2.08 -17.34
CA PRO A 119 -15.98 3.46 -17.48
C PRO A 119 -14.85 4.47 -17.78
N ILE A 120 -13.59 4.07 -17.59
CA ILE A 120 -12.41 4.86 -17.98
C ILE A 120 -11.64 4.26 -19.16
N ALA A 121 -12.12 3.15 -19.74
CA ALA A 121 -11.38 2.38 -20.75
C ALA A 121 -11.00 3.22 -21.98
N ASP A 122 -11.93 4.04 -22.49
CA ASP A 122 -11.72 4.85 -23.69
C ASP A 122 -10.72 6.00 -23.48
N ILE A 123 -10.46 6.38 -22.23
CA ILE A 123 -9.49 7.44 -21.87
C ILE A 123 -8.27 6.87 -21.14
N ALA A 124 -8.15 5.55 -21.05
CA ALA A 124 -7.15 4.91 -20.23
C ALA A 124 -5.72 5.21 -20.69
N TYR A 125 -5.52 5.39 -22.00
CA TYR A 125 -4.24 5.76 -22.60
C TYR A 125 -3.72 7.13 -22.12
N THR A 126 -4.56 7.95 -21.49
CA THR A 126 -4.17 9.26 -20.96
C THR A 126 -3.57 9.19 -19.56
N PHE A 127 -3.71 8.05 -18.86
CA PHE A 127 -3.17 7.85 -17.53
C PHE A 127 -1.79 7.20 -17.61
N GLU A 128 -0.82 7.79 -16.92
CA GLU A 128 0.53 7.24 -16.81
C GLU A 128 0.48 5.86 -16.11
N PRO A 129 1.07 4.80 -16.69
CA PRO A 129 1.25 3.54 -16.00
C PRO A 129 2.18 3.65 -14.79
N TYR A 130 1.96 2.82 -13.77
CA TYR A 130 2.80 2.83 -12.58
C TYR A 130 4.13 2.11 -12.81
N ARG A 131 5.23 2.81 -12.52
CA ARG A 131 6.60 2.28 -12.52
C ARG A 131 7.01 1.71 -11.16
N ASP A 132 8.20 1.12 -11.09
CA ASP A 132 8.81 0.66 -9.84
C ASP A 132 9.58 1.75 -9.09
N ALA A 133 9.96 1.44 -7.86
CA ALA A 133 10.72 2.27 -6.94
C ALA A 133 12.25 2.25 -7.16
N GLY A 134 12.72 1.65 -8.26
CA GLY A 134 14.14 1.57 -8.58
C GLY A 134 14.72 2.89 -9.12
N TYR A 135 16.01 3.11 -8.90
CA TYR A 135 16.75 4.28 -9.38
C TYR A 135 17.02 4.30 -10.89
N GLY A 136 16.90 3.14 -11.55
CA GLY A 136 17.15 2.98 -12.98
C GLY A 136 15.96 3.36 -13.87
N PRO A 137 16.12 3.26 -15.19
CA PRO A 137 15.00 3.34 -16.13
C PRO A 137 13.96 2.25 -15.85
N ALA A 138 12.68 2.61 -15.90
CA ALA A 138 11.59 1.65 -15.77
C ALA A 138 11.52 0.77 -17.03
N THR A 139 11.49 -0.55 -16.83
CA THR A 139 11.42 -1.56 -17.93
C THR A 139 10.14 -2.38 -17.90
N TYR A 140 9.31 -2.17 -16.88
CA TYR A 140 8.05 -2.87 -16.66
C TYR A 140 7.07 -1.90 -16.00
N PHE A 141 5.80 -1.97 -16.39
CA PHE A 141 4.76 -1.08 -15.89
C PHE A 141 3.49 -1.86 -15.55
N ILE A 142 2.80 -1.44 -14.49
CA ILE A 142 1.45 -1.93 -14.18
C ILE A 142 0.44 -0.82 -14.41
N THR A 143 -0.79 -1.18 -14.79
CA THR A 143 -1.85 -0.23 -15.10
C THR A 143 -2.89 -0.22 -13.99
N ILE A 144 -3.82 0.76 -14.02
CA ILE A 144 -5.00 0.77 -13.16
C ILE A 144 -5.77 -0.57 -13.24
N LYS A 145 -5.89 -1.16 -14.43
CA LYS A 145 -6.56 -2.45 -14.61
C LYS A 145 -5.84 -3.58 -13.86
N HIS A 146 -4.50 -3.63 -13.92
CA HIS A 146 -3.71 -4.61 -13.17
C HIS A 146 -3.90 -4.46 -11.65
N CYS A 147 -3.99 -3.23 -11.14
CA CYS A 147 -4.29 -2.97 -9.72
C CYS A 147 -5.66 -3.50 -9.31
N LEU A 148 -6.69 -3.29 -10.14
CA LEU A 148 -8.04 -3.83 -9.88
C LEU A 148 -8.07 -5.36 -9.93
N GLN A 149 -7.37 -5.97 -10.88
CA GLN A 149 -7.27 -7.43 -11.00
C GLN A 149 -6.54 -8.05 -9.82
N GLY A 150 -5.42 -7.47 -9.38
CA GLY A 150 -4.68 -7.90 -8.20
C GLY A 150 -5.50 -7.81 -6.93
N LEU A 151 -6.18 -6.67 -6.72
CA LEU A 151 -7.08 -6.46 -5.58
C LEU A 151 -8.24 -7.46 -5.57
N TYR A 152 -8.93 -7.61 -6.69
CA TYR A 152 -10.06 -8.53 -6.84
C TYR A 152 -9.64 -9.98 -6.59
N LYS A 153 -8.54 -10.42 -7.19
CA LYS A 153 -8.04 -11.79 -7.03
C LYS A 153 -7.68 -12.06 -5.57
N ALA A 154 -6.99 -11.13 -4.89
CA ALA A 154 -6.65 -11.28 -3.48
C ALA A 154 -7.88 -11.43 -2.58
N ILE A 155 -8.95 -10.67 -2.83
CA ILE A 155 -10.22 -10.81 -2.10
C ILE A 155 -10.88 -12.16 -2.41
N LYS A 156 -11.01 -12.53 -3.69
CA LYS A 156 -11.67 -13.78 -4.10
C LYS A 156 -10.96 -15.04 -3.62
N THR A 157 -9.63 -14.99 -3.48
CA THR A 157 -8.85 -16.11 -2.94
C THR A 157 -8.70 -16.06 -1.42
N GLY A 158 -9.34 -15.10 -0.73
CA GLY A 158 -9.26 -14.96 0.74
C GLY A 158 -7.90 -14.51 1.27
N LEU A 159 -7.02 -14.02 0.40
CA LEU A 159 -5.71 -13.48 0.78
C LEU A 159 -5.81 -12.11 1.46
N LEU A 160 -6.84 -11.35 1.09
CA LEU A 160 -7.16 -10.05 1.66
C LEU A 160 -8.61 -10.02 2.14
N ASP A 161 -8.79 -9.71 3.42
CA ASP A 161 -10.07 -9.40 4.03
C ASP A 161 -10.06 -7.92 4.40
N ILE A 162 -10.75 -7.12 3.58
CA ILE A 162 -10.78 -5.65 3.71
C ILE A 162 -11.55 -5.22 4.96
N GLU A 163 -12.56 -5.98 5.37
CA GLU A 163 -13.38 -5.62 6.53
C GLU A 163 -12.64 -5.82 7.85
N SER A 164 -11.71 -6.78 7.87
CA SER A 164 -10.85 -7.04 9.04
C SER A 164 -9.60 -6.17 9.13
N LEU A 165 -9.30 -5.36 8.10
CA LEU A 165 -8.04 -4.61 8.03
C LEU A 165 -8.06 -3.43 9.01
N ASP A 166 -7.18 -3.49 10.00
CA ASP A 166 -6.96 -2.39 10.94
C ASP A 166 -6.08 -1.32 10.28
N ILE A 167 -6.71 -0.20 9.89
CA ILE A 167 -6.04 0.92 9.22
C ILE A 167 -5.06 1.62 10.17
N GLU A 168 -5.39 1.70 11.46
CA GLU A 168 -4.53 2.36 12.44
C GLU A 168 -3.27 1.52 12.68
N GLU A 169 -3.42 0.20 12.84
CA GLU A 169 -2.29 -0.72 12.93
C GLU A 169 -1.43 -0.67 11.65
N TYR A 170 -2.06 -0.70 10.47
CA TYR A 170 -1.36 -0.65 9.19
C TYR A 170 -0.49 0.63 9.07
N GLU A 171 -1.07 1.81 9.31
CA GLU A 171 -0.37 3.09 9.15
C GLU A 171 0.64 3.36 10.28
N TYR A 172 0.44 2.73 11.43
CA TYR A 172 1.41 2.79 12.51
C TYR A 172 2.68 2.02 12.13
N TYR A 173 2.55 0.74 11.79
CA TYR A 173 3.70 -0.15 11.55
C TYR A 173 4.38 0.01 10.19
N GLU A 174 3.74 0.66 9.20
CA GLU A 174 4.41 0.98 7.92
C GLU A 174 5.56 1.98 8.09
N LYS A 175 5.58 2.75 9.18
CA LYS A 175 6.59 3.78 9.44
C LYS A 175 7.91 3.19 9.92
N VAL A 176 9.02 3.82 9.53
CA VAL A 176 10.38 3.39 9.87
C VAL A 176 10.61 3.36 11.38
N GLU A 177 10.14 4.38 12.08
CA GLU A 177 10.24 4.49 13.53
C GLU A 177 9.43 3.43 14.29
N HIS A 178 8.51 2.74 13.63
CA HIS A 178 7.64 1.73 14.25
C HIS A 178 7.87 0.32 13.74
N GLY A 179 8.71 0.11 12.73
CA GLY A 179 9.16 -1.22 12.31
C GLY A 179 9.28 -1.42 10.80
N ASP A 180 8.74 -0.51 9.99
CA ASP A 180 8.72 -0.60 8.53
C ASP A 180 8.26 -2.00 8.05
N LEU A 181 7.04 -2.36 8.44
CA LEU A 181 6.44 -3.65 8.14
C LEU A 181 4.99 -3.52 7.67
N ASN A 182 4.57 -4.45 6.80
CA ASN A 182 3.19 -4.61 6.41
C ASN A 182 2.82 -6.09 6.33
N TRP A 183 1.62 -6.43 6.77
CA TRP A 183 0.97 -7.66 6.37
C TRP A 183 0.66 -7.62 4.88
N ILE A 184 1.13 -8.62 4.14
CA ILE A 184 0.79 -8.79 2.73
C ILE A 184 -0.43 -9.68 2.59
N THR A 185 -0.48 -10.75 3.38
CA THR A 185 -1.61 -11.70 3.50
C THR A 185 -1.61 -12.23 4.93
N LYS A 186 -2.63 -12.99 5.35
CA LYS A 186 -2.61 -13.70 6.65
C LYS A 186 -1.37 -14.60 6.84
N LYS A 187 -0.70 -15.03 5.77
CA LYS A 187 0.51 -15.87 5.82
C LYS A 187 1.81 -15.09 5.82
N PHE A 188 1.84 -13.84 5.34
CA PHE A 188 3.09 -13.12 5.06
C PHE A 188 3.14 -11.73 5.66
N ILE A 189 4.21 -11.45 6.39
CA ILE A 189 4.65 -10.09 6.73
C ILE A 189 5.90 -9.78 5.89
N ALA A 190 5.90 -8.64 5.22
CA ALA A 190 7.10 -8.07 4.60
C ALA A 190 7.60 -6.91 5.47
N PHE A 191 8.89 -6.91 5.81
CA PHE A 191 9.48 -5.88 6.66
C PHE A 191 10.92 -5.53 6.28
N ALA A 192 11.43 -4.39 6.73
CA ALA A 192 12.84 -4.03 6.58
C ALA A 192 13.74 -4.77 7.58
N SER A 193 15.02 -4.91 7.25
CA SER A 193 15.95 -5.59 8.15
C SER A 193 16.09 -4.81 9.47
N PRO A 194 15.92 -5.45 10.63
CA PRO A 194 16.34 -4.90 11.90
C PRO A 194 17.84 -4.56 11.84
N LYS A 195 18.23 -3.54 12.60
CA LYS A 195 19.63 -3.17 12.82
C LYS A 195 19.92 -3.21 14.31
N GLU A 196 20.88 -4.02 14.72
CA GLU A 196 21.47 -3.88 16.06
C GLU A 196 22.59 -2.85 15.99
N ARG A 197 22.59 -1.89 16.90
CA ARG A 197 23.79 -1.05 17.11
C ARG A 197 24.87 -1.97 17.70
N PRO A 198 26.12 -1.95 17.22
CA PRO A 198 27.19 -2.72 17.82
C PRO A 198 27.30 -2.39 19.31
N THR A 199 27.23 -3.40 20.17
CA THR A 199 27.59 -3.27 21.58
C THR A 199 29.12 -3.19 21.70
N THR A 200 29.72 -2.08 21.26
CA THR A 200 31.12 -1.80 21.61
C THR A 200 31.13 -1.05 22.93
N HIS A 201 31.24 -1.79 24.04
CA HIS A 201 32.02 -1.29 25.16
C HIS A 201 33.44 -1.02 24.63
N ASN A 202 33.86 0.25 24.70
CA ASN A 202 35.16 0.81 24.31
C ASN A 202 35.50 0.79 22.81
N MET A 203 35.20 1.88 22.08
CA MET A 203 36.23 2.80 21.51
C MET A 203 35.59 3.92 20.65
N TYR A 204 35.97 5.15 20.99
CA TYR A 204 35.82 6.46 20.32
C TYR A 204 34.43 7.16 20.28
N PRO A 205 34.31 8.38 20.86
CA PRO A 205 33.18 9.25 20.64
C PRO A 205 33.33 9.88 19.26
N TYR A 206 32.41 9.57 18.34
CA TYR A 206 32.23 10.41 17.16
C TYR A 206 31.18 11.45 17.52
N ASP A 207 31.65 12.62 17.94
CA ASP A 207 30.86 13.84 17.94
C ASP A 207 30.47 14.14 16.49
N ASN A 208 29.18 14.10 16.20
CA ASN A 208 28.59 14.87 15.12
C ASN A 208 27.32 15.52 15.68
N GLN A 209 27.55 16.57 16.48
CA GLN A 209 26.58 17.65 16.60
C GLN A 209 26.49 18.34 15.23
N GLY A 210 25.50 17.93 14.46
CA GLY A 210 25.21 18.43 13.11
C GLY A 210 23.70 18.53 12.87
N ASN A 211 23.04 19.31 13.73
CA ASN A 211 21.89 20.17 13.43
C ASN A 211 20.91 19.73 12.31
N MET A 212 19.90 18.93 12.66
CA MET A 212 18.56 19.02 12.04
C MET A 212 17.51 18.36 12.95
N GLY A 213 17.37 18.90 14.15
CA GLY A 213 16.39 18.44 15.13
C GLY A 213 16.05 19.57 16.05
N ASN A 214 15.40 20.61 15.50
CA ASN A 214 14.59 21.60 16.22
C ASN A 214 14.10 22.63 15.21
N LEU A 215 12.98 22.33 14.55
CA LEU A 215 11.98 23.28 14.09
C LEU A 215 10.72 22.44 13.81
N LEU A 216 9.61 22.83 14.44
CA LEU A 216 8.29 22.17 14.50
C LEU A 216 8.08 21.15 15.64
N GLN A 217 8.44 21.54 16.86
CA GLN A 217 7.91 20.95 18.10
C GLN A 217 7.03 22.00 18.82
N SER A 218 6.01 22.50 18.13
CA SER A 218 4.84 23.18 18.70
C SER A 218 3.83 23.34 17.57
N ASP A 219 2.58 22.92 17.80
CA ASP A 219 1.37 23.14 16.97
C ASP A 219 0.69 21.94 16.28
N ILE A 220 0.98 20.68 16.63
CA ILE A 220 0.23 19.52 16.08
C ILE A 220 -0.72 18.83 17.07
N ASN A 221 -0.79 19.27 18.33
CA ASN A 221 -1.60 18.59 19.37
C ASN A 221 -3.03 19.15 19.59
N THR A 222 -3.62 19.91 18.66
CA THR A 222 -4.95 20.52 18.94
C THR A 222 -5.98 20.53 17.81
N VAL A 223 -5.78 19.82 16.70
CA VAL A 223 -6.80 19.78 15.61
C VAL A 223 -7.19 18.36 15.14
N SER A 224 -6.56 17.31 15.67
CA SER A 224 -6.80 15.92 15.25
C SER A 224 -7.83 15.15 16.09
N GLN A 225 -8.39 15.72 17.16
CA GLN A 225 -9.35 15.01 18.03
C GLN A 225 -10.83 15.27 17.76
N GLN A 226 -11.20 16.15 16.83
CA GLN A 226 -12.61 16.54 16.63
C GLN A 226 -13.38 15.78 15.55
N TRP A 227 -12.77 14.90 14.75
CA TRP A 227 -13.44 14.29 13.59
C TRP A 227 -13.86 12.82 13.77
N PHE A 228 -13.61 12.23 14.94
CA PHE A 228 -14.00 10.85 15.24
C PHE A 228 -15.23 10.75 16.14
N ARG A 229 -16.35 11.37 15.76
CA ARG A 229 -17.68 10.97 16.24
C ARG A 229 -18.73 11.22 15.17
N ASN A 230 -19.01 10.20 14.37
CA ASN A 230 -20.35 9.66 14.13
C ASN A 230 -20.34 8.73 12.91
N SER A 231 -20.23 7.45 13.20
CA SER A 231 -20.87 6.40 12.42
C SER A 231 -21.31 5.34 13.43
N ASN A 232 -22.62 5.28 13.65
CA ASN A 232 -23.25 4.28 14.49
C ASN A 232 -23.00 2.91 13.86
N ASP A 233 -22.14 2.15 14.55
CA ASP A 233 -21.87 0.70 14.56
C ASP A 233 -20.36 0.48 14.72
N VAL A 234 -19.82 0.96 15.86
CA VAL A 234 -18.46 0.63 16.29
C VAL A 234 -18.51 -0.80 16.84
N LYS A 235 -18.12 -1.79 16.04
CA LYS A 235 -17.53 -3.01 16.61
C LYS A 235 -16.38 -2.54 17.49
N MET A 236 -16.42 -2.80 18.80
CA MET A 236 -15.29 -2.55 19.70
C MET A 236 -14.06 -3.23 19.09
N GLY A 237 -13.19 -2.44 18.46
CA GLY A 237 -11.90 -2.90 17.98
C GLY A 237 -11.10 -3.40 19.17
N ASN A 238 -10.35 -4.49 18.98
CA ASN A 238 -9.43 -4.98 20.00
C ASN A 238 -8.54 -3.81 20.43
N ASN A 239 -8.58 -3.43 21.72
CA ASN A 239 -7.67 -2.44 22.33
C ASN A 239 -6.23 -2.99 22.36
N LYS A 240 -5.64 -3.27 21.20
CA LYS A 240 -4.25 -3.68 21.06
C LYS A 240 -3.40 -2.42 21.16
N LEU A 241 -2.65 -2.31 22.25
CA LEU A 241 -1.72 -1.20 22.44
C LEU A 241 -0.64 -1.26 21.35
N LEU A 242 -0.56 -0.21 20.52
CA LEU A 242 0.48 -0.07 19.52
C LEU A 242 1.80 0.37 20.18
N TYR A 243 2.92 -0.19 19.74
CA TYR A 243 4.24 0.12 20.25
C TYR A 243 5.31 0.00 19.16
N PRO A 244 6.44 0.71 19.26
CA PRO A 244 7.49 0.64 18.26
C PRO A 244 8.09 -0.77 18.14
N ALA A 245 8.06 -1.34 16.95
CA ALA A 245 8.75 -2.57 16.56
C ALA A 245 9.95 -2.26 15.66
N ASN A 246 10.75 -1.25 16.01
CA ASN A 246 11.93 -0.82 15.25
C ASN A 246 13.26 -1.37 15.79
N THR A 247 13.22 -2.15 16.88
CA THR A 247 14.35 -2.90 17.45
C THR A 247 14.12 -4.41 17.27
N VAL A 248 15.17 -5.22 17.40
CA VAL A 248 15.02 -6.69 17.34
C VAL A 248 14.04 -7.18 18.41
N ASP A 249 14.14 -6.66 19.64
CA ASP A 249 13.23 -7.06 20.73
C ASP A 249 11.79 -6.65 20.45
N GLY A 250 11.59 -5.44 19.91
CA GLY A 250 10.26 -4.96 19.51
C GLY A 250 9.64 -5.82 18.42
N ILE A 251 10.43 -6.21 17.40
CA ILE A 251 9.98 -7.08 16.31
C ILE A 251 9.67 -8.49 16.82
N VAL A 252 10.54 -9.07 17.66
CA VAL A 252 10.30 -10.38 18.26
C VAL A 252 9.01 -10.37 19.08
N LYS A 253 8.79 -9.32 19.89
CA LYS A 253 7.54 -9.15 20.65
C LYS A 253 6.33 -9.07 19.72
N TYR A 254 6.38 -8.22 18.70
CA TYR A 254 5.30 -8.08 17.72
C TYR A 254 5.00 -9.41 17.03
N PHE A 255 6.02 -10.14 16.59
CA PHE A 255 5.86 -11.43 15.92
C PHE A 255 5.23 -12.50 16.81
N LYS A 256 5.62 -12.58 18.10
CA LYS A 256 4.99 -13.51 19.04
C LYS A 256 3.51 -13.21 19.26
N GLU A 257 3.17 -11.93 19.48
CA GLU A 257 1.78 -11.49 19.70
C GLU A 257 0.89 -11.72 18.48
N ASN A 258 1.50 -11.82 17.29
CA ASN A 258 0.82 -11.95 16.01
C ASN A 258 0.94 -13.35 15.38
N GLY A 259 1.41 -14.35 16.13
CA GLY A 259 1.45 -15.75 15.68
C GLY A 259 2.43 -16.02 14.53
N VAL A 260 3.47 -15.21 14.38
CA VAL A 260 4.55 -15.46 13.43
C VAL A 260 5.42 -16.60 13.95
N THR A 261 5.58 -17.64 13.14
CA THR A 261 6.33 -18.86 13.50
C THR A 261 7.70 -18.91 12.84
N SER A 262 7.93 -18.11 11.80
CA SER A 262 9.19 -18.12 11.06
C SER A 262 9.60 -16.77 10.50
N VAL A 263 10.90 -16.53 10.51
CA VAL A 263 11.55 -15.38 9.90
C VAL A 263 12.48 -15.84 8.79
N VAL A 264 12.39 -15.22 7.62
CA VAL A 264 13.28 -15.45 6.48
C VAL A 264 14.11 -14.20 6.21
N ARG A 265 15.43 -14.33 6.31
CA ARG A 265 16.40 -13.27 5.99
C ARG A 265 16.98 -13.47 4.60
N LEU A 266 16.90 -12.43 3.77
CA LEU A 266 17.40 -12.44 2.39
C LEU A 266 18.66 -11.59 2.17
N ASN A 267 19.12 -10.85 3.18
CA ASN A 267 20.26 -9.93 3.11
C ASN A 267 21.40 -10.34 4.05
N ASN A 268 22.53 -9.63 3.94
CA ASN A 268 23.64 -9.77 4.87
C ASN A 268 23.15 -9.61 6.32
N LYS A 269 23.82 -10.32 7.25
CA LYS A 269 23.48 -10.29 8.67
C LYS A 269 23.69 -8.89 9.23
N LEU A 270 22.59 -8.24 9.66
CA LEU A 270 22.60 -6.92 10.34
C LEU A 270 22.17 -7.01 11.81
N TYR A 271 21.86 -8.22 12.27
CA TYR A 271 21.41 -8.55 13.62
C TYR A 271 21.64 -10.04 13.90
N ASP A 272 21.69 -10.41 15.18
CA ASP A 272 21.77 -11.81 15.61
C ASP A 272 20.38 -12.49 15.65
N ASN A 273 20.27 -13.70 15.09
CA ASN A 273 18.99 -14.41 15.06
C ASN A 273 18.63 -15.13 16.38
N ARG A 274 19.55 -15.19 17.36
CA ARG A 274 19.33 -15.87 18.65
C ARG A 274 18.04 -15.45 19.34
N LYS A 275 17.72 -14.14 19.33
CA LYS A 275 16.50 -13.60 19.95
C LYS A 275 15.20 -14.14 19.33
N PHE A 276 15.21 -14.45 18.03
CA PHE A 276 14.08 -15.11 17.37
C PHE A 276 13.96 -16.57 17.80
N LEU A 277 15.09 -17.29 17.82
CA LEU A 277 15.14 -18.70 18.22
C LEU A 277 14.71 -18.89 19.69
N GLU A 278 15.22 -18.06 20.60
CA GLU A 278 14.85 -18.05 22.02
C GLU A 278 13.36 -17.72 22.24
N ALA A 279 12.76 -16.97 21.32
CA ALA A 279 11.34 -16.66 21.30
C ALA A 279 10.47 -17.80 20.71
N GLY A 280 11.06 -18.88 20.24
CA GLY A 280 10.36 -19.98 19.56
C GLY A 280 10.01 -19.69 18.10
N ILE A 281 10.67 -18.71 17.48
CA ILE A 281 10.46 -18.31 16.08
C ILE A 281 11.63 -18.88 15.26
N ASN A 282 11.32 -19.76 14.30
CA ASN A 282 12.34 -20.34 13.42
C ASN A 282 12.99 -19.23 12.56
N HIS A 283 14.28 -19.35 12.27
CA HIS A 283 15.00 -18.37 11.46
C HIS A 283 15.73 -19.04 10.30
N TYR A 284 15.50 -18.55 9.08
CA TYR A 284 16.03 -19.10 7.83
C TYR A 284 16.89 -18.08 7.09
N GLU A 285 18.03 -18.53 6.58
CA GLU A 285 19.01 -17.71 5.86
C GLU A 285 18.96 -18.02 4.37
N PHE A 286 18.18 -17.24 3.62
CA PHE A 286 17.97 -17.40 2.18
C PHE A 286 18.63 -16.25 1.42
N TYR A 287 19.92 -16.01 1.71
CA TYR A 287 20.67 -14.90 1.16
C TYR A 287 20.79 -14.96 -0.37
N PHE A 288 20.57 -13.82 -1.03
CA PHE A 288 21.03 -13.57 -2.38
C PHE A 288 21.30 -12.06 -2.61
N PRO A 289 22.18 -11.69 -3.57
CA PRO A 289 22.65 -10.31 -3.73
C PRO A 289 21.54 -9.29 -3.98
N ASP A 290 21.73 -8.07 -3.47
CA ASP A 290 20.74 -7.00 -3.62
C ASP A 290 20.50 -6.61 -5.09
N GLY A 291 19.25 -6.29 -5.43
CA GLY A 291 18.87 -5.95 -6.81
C GLY A 291 18.84 -7.11 -7.81
N THR A 292 19.22 -8.34 -7.41
CA THR A 292 19.21 -9.53 -8.28
C THR A 292 17.91 -10.34 -8.14
N ILE A 293 17.78 -11.40 -8.94
CA ILE A 293 16.66 -12.35 -8.90
C ILE A 293 16.99 -13.54 -7.98
N PRO A 294 16.00 -14.20 -7.36
CA PRO A 294 16.27 -15.35 -6.51
C PRO A 294 16.83 -16.51 -7.35
N PRO A 295 17.92 -17.16 -6.91
CA PRO A 295 18.35 -18.44 -7.48
C PRO A 295 17.29 -19.53 -7.26
N ASP A 296 17.18 -20.48 -8.20
CA ASP A 296 16.17 -21.55 -8.15
C ASP A 296 16.19 -22.35 -6.85
N ASN A 297 17.37 -22.66 -6.31
CA ASN A 297 17.49 -23.39 -5.05
C ASN A 297 16.94 -22.58 -3.85
N ILE A 298 17.00 -21.26 -3.88
CA ILE A 298 16.39 -20.39 -2.86
C ILE A 298 14.88 -20.31 -3.07
N LEU A 299 14.44 -20.18 -4.33
CA LEU A 299 13.02 -20.16 -4.67
C LEU A 299 12.31 -21.44 -4.19
N PHE A 300 12.84 -22.61 -4.52
CA PHE A 300 12.23 -23.89 -4.15
C PHE A 300 12.24 -24.11 -2.64
N LYS A 301 13.34 -23.79 -1.94
CA LYS A 301 13.37 -23.80 -0.46
C LYS A 301 12.31 -22.89 0.15
N PHE A 302 12.06 -21.73 -0.45
CA PHE A 302 11.02 -20.82 0.02
C PHE A 302 9.61 -21.39 -0.21
N PHE A 303 9.37 -22.05 -1.35
CA PHE A 303 8.10 -22.75 -1.60
C PHE A 303 7.86 -23.87 -0.59
N ASP A 304 8.86 -24.73 -0.37
CA ASP A 304 8.77 -25.81 0.61
C ASP A 304 8.47 -25.28 2.01
N LEU A 305 9.15 -24.20 2.42
CA LEU A 305 8.88 -23.53 3.70
C LEU A 305 7.44 -23.01 3.77
N CYS A 306 6.95 -22.37 2.70
CA CYS A 306 5.59 -21.85 2.68
C CYS A 306 4.55 -22.97 2.77
N GLU A 307 4.77 -24.11 2.14
CA GLU A 307 3.82 -25.22 2.12
C GLU A 307 3.83 -26.04 3.41
N THR A 308 4.98 -26.13 4.07
CA THR A 308 5.14 -26.93 5.30
C THR A 308 4.93 -26.12 6.58
N ASN A 309 5.05 -24.79 6.55
CA ASN A 309 4.84 -23.95 7.72
C ASN A 309 3.35 -23.65 7.94
N PRO A 310 2.77 -24.11 9.07
CA PRO A 310 1.36 -23.86 9.39
C PRO A 310 1.07 -22.43 9.87
N GLY A 311 2.09 -21.68 10.29
CA GLY A 311 1.96 -20.32 10.81
C GLY A 311 2.37 -19.23 9.81
N SER A 312 2.40 -18.00 10.31
CA SER A 312 2.78 -16.83 9.53
C SER A 312 4.30 -16.72 9.37
N ILE A 313 4.73 -16.30 8.19
CA ILE A 313 6.12 -16.13 7.81
C ILE A 313 6.39 -14.63 7.66
N ALA A 314 7.30 -14.11 8.48
CA ALA A 314 7.86 -12.79 8.27
C ALA A 314 9.12 -12.89 7.40
N ILE A 315 9.19 -12.09 6.34
CA ILE A 315 10.30 -12.14 5.38
C ILE A 315 10.85 -10.74 5.14
N HIS A 316 12.18 -10.62 5.15
CA HIS A 316 12.85 -9.35 4.93
C HIS A 316 14.10 -9.48 4.07
N CYS A 317 14.40 -8.38 3.38
CA CYS A 317 15.72 -8.09 2.85
C CYS A 317 16.25 -6.83 3.54
N LYS A 318 16.98 -5.95 2.85
CA LYS A 318 17.40 -4.68 3.44
C LYS A 318 16.21 -3.76 3.72
N ALA A 319 15.36 -3.50 2.72
CA ALA A 319 14.19 -2.62 2.80
C ALA A 319 12.84 -3.38 2.80
N GLY A 320 12.85 -4.71 2.65
CA GLY A 320 11.60 -5.47 2.59
C GLY A 320 10.77 -5.26 1.32
N LEU A 321 11.37 -4.82 0.21
CA LEU A 321 10.67 -4.47 -1.03
C LEU A 321 10.99 -5.40 -2.20
N GLY A 322 12.19 -5.29 -2.77
CA GLY A 322 12.55 -6.02 -3.99
C GLY A 322 12.61 -7.54 -3.82
N ARG A 323 13.67 -8.03 -3.17
CA ARG A 323 13.89 -9.47 -2.93
C ARG A 323 12.73 -10.13 -2.19
N THR A 324 12.23 -9.47 -1.14
CA THR A 324 11.07 -9.89 -0.35
C THR A 324 9.82 -10.03 -1.21
N GLY A 325 9.44 -8.96 -1.92
CA GLY A 325 8.26 -8.98 -2.80
C GLY A 325 8.40 -9.99 -3.93
N THR A 326 9.61 -10.25 -4.44
CA THR A 326 9.84 -11.23 -5.49
C THR A 326 9.54 -12.66 -5.03
N LEU A 327 10.02 -13.06 -3.85
CA LEU A 327 9.75 -14.41 -3.33
C LEU A 327 8.28 -14.58 -2.94
N ILE A 328 7.67 -13.60 -2.25
CA ILE A 328 6.23 -13.64 -1.95
C ILE A 328 5.43 -13.71 -3.25
N GLY A 329 5.76 -12.86 -4.22
CA GLY A 329 5.09 -12.79 -5.51
C GLY A 329 5.14 -14.11 -6.26
N ALA A 330 6.31 -14.74 -6.36
CA ALA A 330 6.47 -16.03 -7.00
C ALA A 330 5.62 -17.13 -6.32
N TYR A 331 5.53 -17.14 -4.99
CA TYR A 331 4.67 -18.07 -4.27
C TYR A 331 3.18 -17.80 -4.55
N LEU A 332 2.76 -16.54 -4.55
CA LEU A 332 1.38 -16.18 -4.86
C LEU A 332 0.99 -16.53 -6.30
N MET A 333 1.91 -16.40 -7.25
CA MET A 333 1.72 -16.85 -8.64
C MET A 333 1.59 -18.37 -8.73
N LYS A 334 2.50 -19.13 -8.09
CA LYS A 334 2.46 -20.60 -8.06
C LYS A 334 1.14 -21.12 -7.49
N THR A 335 0.74 -20.60 -6.34
CA THR A 335 -0.34 -21.15 -5.50
C THR A 335 -1.71 -20.58 -5.87
N TYR A 336 -1.81 -19.29 -6.12
CA TYR A 336 -3.08 -18.59 -6.35
C TYR A 336 -3.28 -18.11 -7.79
N LYS A 337 -2.37 -18.50 -8.70
CA LYS A 337 -2.46 -18.23 -10.14
C LYS A 337 -2.62 -16.73 -10.46
N PHE A 338 -1.94 -15.88 -9.70
CA PHE A 338 -1.74 -14.49 -10.11
C PHE A 338 -0.89 -14.45 -11.38
N LEU A 339 -1.22 -13.54 -12.28
CA LEU A 339 -0.30 -13.09 -13.32
C LEU A 339 0.74 -12.13 -12.70
N ALA A 340 1.90 -11.99 -13.34
CA ALA A 340 2.97 -11.13 -12.85
C ALA A 340 2.51 -9.69 -12.58
N ALA A 341 1.79 -9.08 -13.53
CA ALA A 341 1.27 -7.73 -13.37
C ALA A 341 0.29 -7.61 -12.20
N GLU A 342 -0.57 -8.60 -11.99
CA GLU A 342 -1.56 -8.62 -10.91
C GLU A 342 -0.88 -8.77 -9.54
N VAL A 343 0.11 -9.67 -9.43
CA VAL A 343 0.80 -9.89 -8.15
C VAL A 343 1.66 -8.69 -7.77
N ILE A 344 2.37 -8.09 -8.73
CA ILE A 344 3.15 -6.87 -8.49
C ILE A 344 2.22 -5.75 -8.03
N ALA A 345 1.07 -5.60 -8.68
CA ALA A 345 0.10 -4.59 -8.29
C ALA A 345 -0.47 -4.84 -6.89
N PHE A 346 -0.88 -6.08 -6.59
CA PHE A 346 -1.36 -6.45 -5.25
C PHE A 346 -0.30 -6.20 -4.17
N LEU A 347 0.94 -6.63 -4.40
CA LEU A 347 2.05 -6.38 -3.47
C LEU A 347 2.26 -4.89 -3.21
N ARG A 348 2.16 -4.04 -4.25
CA ARG A 348 2.30 -2.58 -4.10
C ARG A 348 1.10 -1.92 -3.43
N LEU A 349 -0.09 -2.50 -3.50
CA LEU A 349 -1.24 -2.07 -2.69
C LEU A 349 -1.01 -2.37 -1.20
N MET A 350 -0.42 -3.52 -0.88
CA MET A 350 -0.18 -3.92 0.52
C MET A 350 1.11 -3.32 1.11
N ARG A 351 2.12 -3.07 0.27
CA ARG A 351 3.40 -2.47 0.64
C ARG A 351 4.02 -1.79 -0.58
N PRO A 352 3.86 -0.45 -0.71
CA PRO A 352 4.39 0.33 -1.83
C PRO A 352 5.87 0.04 -2.12
N GLY A 353 6.25 0.08 -3.40
CA GLY A 353 7.63 -0.15 -3.85
C GLY A 353 8.06 -1.62 -3.98
N CYS A 354 7.20 -2.60 -3.65
CA CYS A 354 7.53 -4.02 -3.84
C CYS A 354 7.86 -4.38 -5.30
N VAL A 355 8.81 -5.33 -5.45
CA VAL A 355 9.36 -5.85 -6.71
C VAL A 355 10.02 -4.76 -7.57
N VAL A 356 11.36 -4.77 -7.62
CA VAL A 356 12.16 -3.64 -8.13
C VAL A 356 13.03 -4.04 -9.31
N GLY A 357 13.06 -3.19 -10.33
CA GLY A 357 13.95 -3.31 -11.48
C GLY A 357 13.82 -4.66 -12.21
N PRO A 358 14.91 -5.41 -12.41
CA PRO A 358 14.92 -6.70 -13.14
C PRO A 358 13.97 -7.77 -12.58
N GLN A 359 13.62 -7.67 -11.30
CA GLN A 359 12.75 -8.64 -10.63
C GLN A 359 11.32 -8.66 -11.20
N GLN A 360 10.85 -7.54 -11.75
CA GLN A 360 9.54 -7.47 -12.40
C GLN A 360 9.50 -8.35 -13.65
N ASN A 361 10.53 -8.22 -14.50
CA ASN A 361 10.68 -9.02 -15.71
C ASN A 361 10.92 -10.50 -15.40
N TYR A 362 11.55 -10.80 -14.27
CA TYR A 362 11.69 -12.18 -13.79
C TYR A 362 10.35 -12.82 -13.46
N LEU A 363 9.47 -12.14 -12.72
CA LEU A 363 8.13 -12.68 -12.41
C LEU A 363 7.24 -12.83 -13.65
N GLN A 364 7.50 -12.06 -14.71
CA GLN A 364 6.74 -12.16 -15.97
C GLN A 364 7.07 -13.41 -16.79
N ARG A 365 8.22 -14.04 -16.55
CA ARG A 365 8.62 -15.30 -17.21
C ARG A 365 7.95 -16.47 -16.52
#